data_AF-A0A9E7FBD5-F1
#
_entry.id   AF-A0A9E7FBD5-F1
#
_cell.length_a   1.000
_cell.length_b   1.000
_cell.length_c   1.000
_cell.angle_alpha   90.00
_cell.angle_beta   90.00
_cell.angle_gamma   90.00
#
_symmetry.space_group_name_H-M   'P 1'
#
loop_
_entity.id
_entity.type
_entity.pdbx_description
1 polymer ?
#
loop_
_entity_poly.entity_id
_entity_poly.type
_entity_poly.pdbx_seq_one_letter_code
_entity_poly.pdbx_strand_id
1 'polypeptide(L)'
;MKRKGVGIRQSYDARALRVTVGDKNGKLHGPAVKNCYCLLDIIHKLWTPIDGEFDDYIVNPKPSGYQSLHTAVQGPDNSPLEVQIITQR
;
A
#
# COMPACT_ATOMS: atom_id res chain seq x y z
N MET A 1 13.64 4.54 -11.85
CA MET A 1 13.39 5.00 -13.23
C MET A 1 14.21 4.29 -14.32
N LYS A 2 15.52 4.03 -14.19
CA LYS A 2 16.27 3.25 -15.21
C LYS A 2 15.97 1.74 -15.25
N ARG A 3 15.26 1.19 -14.27
CA ARG A 3 15.02 -0.26 -14.13
C ARG A 3 13.75 -0.79 -14.82
N LYS A 4 12.78 0.08 -15.15
CA LYS A 4 11.50 -0.31 -15.78
C LYS A 4 11.26 0.32 -17.16
N GLY A 5 12.15 1.18 -17.67
CA GLY A 5 11.99 1.81 -18.99
C GLY A 5 10.77 2.72 -19.15
N VAL A 6 10.05 3.02 -18.07
CA VAL A 6 8.84 3.84 -18.04
C VAL A 6 9.18 5.31 -17.82
N GLY A 7 8.54 6.20 -18.57
CA GLY A 7 8.67 7.66 -18.38
C GLY A 7 8.21 8.10 -16.99
N ILE A 8 8.62 9.29 -16.52
CA ILE A 8 8.25 9.78 -15.16
C ILE A 8 6.72 9.85 -14.95
N ARG A 9 5.96 10.10 -16.03
CA ARG A 9 4.49 10.10 -16.06
C ARG A 9 3.86 8.70 -15.90
N GLN A 10 4.68 7.68 -16.02
CA GLN A 10 4.33 6.26 -16.04
C GLN A 10 4.88 5.56 -14.79
N SER A 11 5.48 6.33 -13.86
CA SER A 11 5.91 5.88 -12.55
C SER A 11 4.78 6.15 -11.54
N TYR A 12 3.99 5.13 -11.23
CA TYR A 12 2.90 5.23 -10.26
C TYR A 12 3.38 5.63 -8.85
N ASP A 13 4.65 5.33 -8.51
CA ASP A 13 5.27 5.61 -7.19
C ASP A 13 5.82 7.04 -7.03
N ALA A 14 5.55 7.96 -7.97
CA ALA A 14 6.00 9.35 -7.82
C ALA A 14 5.37 10.03 -6.58
N ARG A 15 4.22 9.52 -6.14
CA ARG A 15 3.50 9.93 -4.94
C ARG A 15 3.08 8.68 -4.17
N ALA A 16 3.38 8.66 -2.88
CA ALA A 16 3.01 7.55 -2.01
C ALA A 16 2.42 8.07 -0.69
N LEU A 17 1.32 7.45 -0.26
CA LEU A 17 0.75 7.60 1.07
C LEU A 17 1.08 6.36 1.90
N ARG A 18 1.69 6.54 3.07
CA ARG A 18 1.90 5.45 4.02
C ARG A 18 0.96 5.58 5.20
N VAL A 19 0.21 4.52 5.47
CA VAL A 19 -0.67 4.40 6.62
C VAL A 19 -0.09 3.36 7.57
N THR A 20 0.19 3.76 8.81
CA THR A 20 0.68 2.85 9.85
C THR A 20 -0.46 2.54 10.83
N VAL A 21 -0.69 1.26 11.10
CA VAL A 21 -1.84 0.75 11.84
C VAL A 21 -1.38 -0.03 13.06
N GLY A 22 -1.86 0.32 14.26
CA GLY A 22 -1.53 -0.40 15.49
C GLY A 22 -1.19 0.54 16.63
N ASP A 23 -0.56 0.00 17.66
CA ASP A 23 -0.06 0.74 18.81
C ASP A 23 1.47 0.82 18.82
N LYS A 24 1.99 1.79 19.59
CA LYS A 24 3.43 2.08 19.67
C LYS A 24 4.29 0.91 20.15
N ASN A 25 3.69 -0.09 20.81
CA ASN A 25 4.41 -1.20 21.42
C ASN A 25 4.10 -2.54 20.72
N GLY A 26 3.40 -2.52 19.57
CA GLY A 26 3.08 -3.72 18.79
C GLY A 26 2.11 -4.70 19.45
N LYS A 27 1.50 -4.34 20.60
CA LYS A 27 0.63 -5.24 21.39
C LYS A 27 -0.62 -5.67 20.63
N LEU A 28 -1.10 -4.82 19.73
CA LEU A 28 -2.30 -5.01 18.93
C LEU A 28 -1.98 -5.45 17.50
N HIS A 29 -0.81 -6.06 17.24
CA HIS A 29 -0.40 -6.45 15.89
C HIS A 29 -1.44 -7.33 15.18
N GLY A 30 -1.97 -8.37 15.84
CA GLY A 30 -2.98 -9.26 15.26
C GLY A 30 -4.26 -8.52 14.81
N PRO A 31 -4.92 -7.75 15.70
CA PRO A 31 -6.02 -6.87 15.32
C PRO A 31 -5.64 -5.84 14.24
N ALA A 32 -4.43 -5.28 14.28
CA ALA A 32 -3.97 -4.30 13.31
C ALA A 32 -3.88 -4.86 11.90
N VAL A 33 -3.51 -6.13 11.73
CA VAL A 33 -3.51 -6.81 10.41
C VAL A 33 -4.92 -6.80 9.80
N LYS A 34 -5.97 -7.09 10.57
CA LYS A 34 -7.36 -7.01 10.09
C LYS A 34 -7.71 -5.60 9.63
N ASN A 35 -7.31 -4.60 10.41
CA ASN A 35 -7.55 -3.20 10.09
C ASN A 35 -6.82 -2.77 8.80
N CYS A 36 -5.67 -3.39 8.46
CA CYS A 36 -5.01 -3.12 7.18
C CYS A 36 -5.91 -3.48 5.98
N TYR A 37 -6.57 -4.64 6.03
CA TYR A 37 -7.49 -5.06 4.97
C TYR A 37 -8.77 -4.23 4.95
N CYS A 38 -9.29 -3.81 6.12
CA CYS A 38 -10.41 -2.87 6.17
C CYS A 38 -10.04 -1.51 5.53
N LEU A 39 -8.83 -1.02 5.78
CA LEU A 39 -8.36 0.22 5.16
C LEU A 39 -8.18 0.07 3.65
N LEU A 40 -7.66 -1.07 3.18
CA LEU A 40 -7.58 -1.37 1.74
C LEU A 40 -8.95 -1.26 1.08
N ASP A 41 -9.97 -1.89 1.67
CA ASP A 41 -11.35 -1.86 1.17
C ASP A 41 -11.93 -0.42 1.17
N ILE A 42 -11.63 0.40 2.19
CA ILE A 42 -12.01 1.81 2.20
C ILE A 42 -11.30 2.59 1.09
N ILE A 43 -10.00 2.38 0.91
CA ILE A 43 -9.20 3.05 -0.12
C ILE A 43 -9.74 2.73 -1.51
N HIS A 44 -10.04 1.46 -1.79
CA HIS A 44 -10.61 1.03 -3.08
C HIS A 44 -12.04 1.50 -3.32
N LYS A 45 -12.78 1.88 -2.27
CA LYS A 45 -14.09 2.56 -2.41
C LYS A 45 -13.97 4.05 -2.70
N LEU A 46 -12.90 4.69 -2.22
CA LEU A 46 -12.65 6.12 -2.43
C LEU A 46 -12.01 6.40 -3.79
N TRP A 47 -11.12 5.52 -4.23
CA TRP A 47 -10.31 5.69 -5.43
C TRP A 47 -10.26 4.39 -6.23
N THR A 48 -10.38 4.52 -7.55
CA THR A 48 -10.34 3.37 -8.46
C THR A 48 -8.98 2.68 -8.39
N PRO A 49 -8.90 1.38 -8.04
CA PRO A 49 -7.64 0.66 -8.05
C PRO A 49 -7.10 0.51 -9.48
N ILE A 50 -5.78 0.53 -9.58
CA ILE A 50 -5.08 0.27 -10.84
C ILE A 50 -4.83 -1.23 -10.94
N ASP A 51 -5.35 -1.84 -12.01
CA ASP A 51 -5.24 -3.28 -12.22
C ASP A 51 -3.78 -3.75 -12.24
N GLY A 52 -3.51 -4.86 -11.54
CA GLY A 52 -2.17 -5.47 -11.48
C GLY A 52 -1.18 -4.78 -10.54
N GLU A 53 -1.56 -3.68 -9.89
CA GLU A 53 -0.71 -2.93 -8.95
C GLU A 53 -1.12 -3.16 -7.49
N PHE A 54 -1.55 -4.38 -7.14
CA PHE A 54 -1.80 -4.81 -5.76
C PHE A 54 -0.84 -5.92 -5.35
N ASP A 55 -0.10 -5.69 -4.27
CA ASP A 55 0.78 -6.68 -3.65
C ASP A 55 0.42 -6.87 -2.18
N ASP A 56 0.11 -8.12 -1.81
CA ASP A 56 -0.07 -8.53 -0.42
C ASP A 56 1.24 -9.11 0.15
N TYR A 57 2.07 -8.23 0.71
CA TYR A 57 3.28 -8.66 1.43
C TYR A 57 3.01 -9.07 2.88
N ILE A 58 1.76 -9.03 3.38
CA ILE A 58 1.43 -9.64 4.67
C ILE A 58 1.40 -11.15 4.51
N VAL A 59 0.72 -11.64 3.47
CA VAL A 59 0.65 -13.07 3.11
C VAL A 59 1.93 -13.56 2.45
N ASN A 60 2.56 -12.74 1.59
CA ASN A 60 3.80 -13.09 0.90
C ASN A 60 4.94 -12.12 1.26
N PRO A 61 5.56 -12.24 2.45
CA PRO A 61 6.61 -11.33 2.88
C PRO A 61 7.79 -11.29 1.91
N LYS A 62 8.43 -10.12 1.78
CA LYS A 62 9.70 -10.04 1.05
C LYS A 62 10.78 -10.84 1.78
N PRO A 63 11.86 -11.26 1.10
CA PRO A 63 12.98 -11.96 1.75
C PRO A 63 13.60 -11.21 2.93
N SER A 64 13.47 -9.88 2.98
CA SER A 64 13.89 -9.06 4.12
C SER A 64 13.00 -9.17 5.36
N GLY A 65 11.90 -9.92 5.30
CA GLY A 65 10.85 -9.96 6.33
C GLY A 65 9.91 -8.75 6.30
N TYR A 66 10.01 -7.89 5.28
CA TYR A 66 9.11 -6.75 5.12
C TYR A 66 7.68 -7.20 4.83
N GLN A 67 6.72 -6.63 5.58
CA GLN A 67 5.29 -6.93 5.48
C GLN A 67 4.47 -5.64 5.43
N SER A 68 3.61 -5.51 4.42
CA SER A 68 2.73 -4.37 4.16
C SER A 68 1.74 -4.76 3.06
N LEU A 69 0.59 -4.10 2.98
CA LEU A 69 -0.22 -4.10 1.76
C LEU A 69 0.22 -2.93 0.89
N HIS A 70 0.42 -3.16 -0.40
CA HIS A 70 0.75 -2.14 -1.38
C HIS A 70 -0.35 -2.14 -2.44
N THR A 71 -0.88 -0.97 -2.77
CA THR A 71 -1.85 -0.82 -3.86
C THR A 71 -1.62 0.51 -4.59
N ALA A 72 -1.71 0.54 -5.91
CA ALA A 72 -1.83 1.79 -6.65
C ALA A 72 -3.29 2.08 -7.00
N VAL A 73 -3.69 3.35 -6.90
CA VAL A 73 -5.03 3.84 -7.22
C VAL A 73 -4.97 5.10 -8.09
N GLN A 74 -6.06 5.40 -8.80
CA GLN A 74 -6.27 6.70 -9.43
C GLN A 74 -6.73 7.70 -8.36
N GLY A 75 -5.81 8.55 -7.91
CA GLY A 75 -6.04 9.49 -6.82
C GLY A 75 -6.97 10.67 -7.18
N PRO A 76 -7.24 11.57 -6.21
CA PRO A 76 -8.22 12.66 -6.35
C PRO A 76 -7.99 13.60 -7.53
N ASP A 77 -6.74 13.76 -7.96
CA ASP A 77 -6.35 14.62 -9.08
C ASP A 77 -6.19 13.83 -10.40
N ASN A 78 -6.84 12.66 -10.50
CA ASN A 78 -6.71 11.70 -11.59
C ASN A 78 -5.27 11.23 -11.86
N SER A 79 -4.35 11.47 -10.93
CA SER A 79 -2.97 11.00 -11.02
C SER A 79 -2.78 9.73 -10.19
N PRO A 80 -1.85 8.86 -10.60
CA PRO A 80 -1.40 7.74 -9.78
C PRO A 80 -1.06 8.10 -8.33
N LEU A 81 -1.53 7.28 -7.40
CA LEU A 81 -1.14 7.33 -6.00
C LEU A 81 -0.86 5.90 -5.51
N GLU A 82 0.37 5.66 -5.05
CA GLU A 82 0.71 4.45 -4.32
C GLU A 82 0.24 4.57 -2.86
N VAL A 83 -0.37 3.52 -2.31
CA VAL A 83 -0.77 3.45 -0.91
C VAL A 83 -0.14 2.23 -0.25
N GLN A 84 0.58 2.46 0.83
CA GLN A 84 1.25 1.43 1.62
C GLN A 84 0.63 1.35 3.02
N ILE A 85 0.02 0.21 3.34
CA ILE A 85 -0.63 -0.03 4.64
C ILE A 85 0.22 -1.01 5.44
N ILE A 86 0.84 -0.50 6.50
CA ILE A 86 1.78 -1.25 7.32
C ILE A 86 1.29 -1.31 8.77
N THR A 87 1.56 -2.42 9.46
CA THR A 87 1.29 -2.51 10.89
C THR A 87 2.44 -1.94 11.70
N GLN A 88 2.13 -1.33 12.84
CA GLN A 88 3.11 -0.97 13.85
C GLN A 88 3.57 -2.25 14.57
N ARG A 89 4.86 -2.32 14.90
CA ARG A 89 5.52 -3.43 15.59
C ARG A 89 6.39 -2.89 16.71
#